data_AF-A0A1F5V7N4-F1
#
_entry.id   AF-A0A1F5V7N4-F1
#
_cell.length_a   1.000
_cell.length_b   1.000
_cell.length_c   1.000
_cell.angle_alpha   90.00
_cell.angle_beta   90.00
_cell.angle_gamma   90.00
#
_symmetry.space_group_name_H-M   'P 1'
#
loop_
_entity.id
_entity.type
_entity.pdbx_description
1 polymer ?
#
loop_
_entity_poly.entity_id
_entity_poly.type
_entity_poly.pdbx_seq_one_letter_code
_entity_poly.pdbx_strand_id
1 'polypeptide(L)' 'METGIPGSCVPVACTELFSDVPATNVFCSYIEALYNAGIVSGCGPSLYCPSLNVARDQMAKFIVNAFGFAL' A
#
# COMPACT_ATOMS: atom_id res chain seq x y z
N MET A 1 15.36 8.51 -6.25
CA MET A 1 15.80 9.86 -5.85
C MET A 1 14.83 10.34 -4.80
N GLU A 2 15.27 10.25 -3.55
CA GLU A 2 14.52 10.55 -2.36
C GLU A 2 14.35 12.07 -2.28
N THR A 3 13.11 12.55 -2.26
CA THR A 3 12.81 13.93 -1.83
C THR A 3 11.83 13.87 -0.67
N GLY A 4 12.21 13.12 0.36
CA GLY A 4 11.46 13.00 1.61
C GLY A 4 11.85 14.13 2.56
N ILE A 5 10.96 15.10 2.73
CA ILE A 5 11.02 16.04 3.86
C ILE A 5 10.72 15.23 5.13
N PRO A 6 11.56 15.29 6.19
CA PRO A 6 11.24 14.67 7.46
C PRO A 6 9.92 15.25 8.00
N GLY A 7 8.90 14.39 8.15
CA GLY A 7 7.57 14.80 8.60
C GLY A 7 6.52 14.99 7.49
N SER A 8 6.88 14.76 6.23
CA SER A 8 5.91 14.74 5.12
C SER A 8 5.53 13.30 4.77
N CYS A 9 4.26 12.94 4.95
CA CYS A 9 3.70 11.67 4.51
C CYS A 9 3.20 11.71 3.05
N VAL A 10 3.75 12.60 2.22
CA VAL A 10 3.39 12.66 0.80
C VAL A 10 3.91 11.40 0.12
N PRO A 11 3.01 10.50 -0.33
CA PRO A 11 3.45 9.29 -0.98
C PRO A 11 4.07 9.63 -2.33
N VAL A 12 5.08 8.85 -2.73
CA VAL A 12 5.74 8.93 -4.04
C VAL A 12 4.69 8.89 -5.15
N ALA A 13 4.95 9.56 -6.28
CA ALA A 13 4.07 9.52 -7.44
C ALA A 13 3.71 8.06 -7.80
N CYS A 14 2.42 7.81 -8.06
CA CYS A 14 1.91 6.50 -8.48
C CYS A 14 2.69 6.01 -9.71
N THR A 15 3.16 4.77 -9.65
CA THR A 15 3.91 4.10 -10.71
C THR A 15 3.07 3.09 -11.49
N GLU A 16 1.78 2.95 -11.13
CA GLU A 16 0.84 1.97 -11.68
C GLU A 16 1.32 0.53 -11.50
N LEU A 17 1.86 0.23 -10.32
CA LEU A 17 2.35 -1.10 -9.94
C LEU A 17 1.25 -2.17 -10.03
N PHE A 18 0.02 -1.77 -9.73
CA PHE A 18 -1.17 -2.62 -9.85
C PHE A 18 -1.99 -2.20 -11.06
N SER A 19 -2.31 -3.18 -11.91
CA SER A 19 -3.08 -2.97 -13.15
C SER A 19 -4.52 -2.51 -12.93
N ASP A 20 -5.07 -2.73 -11.73
CA ASP A 20 -6.40 -2.31 -11.31
C ASP A 20 -6.42 -1.05 -10.43
N VAL A 21 -5.26 -0.39 -10.30
CA VAL A 21 -5.11 0.89 -9.59
C VAL A 21 -4.44 1.90 -10.52
N PRO A 22 -5.20 2.58 -11.39
CA PRO A 22 -4.64 3.59 -12.29
C PRO A 22 -4.13 4.81 -11.53
N ALA A 23 -3.25 5.59 -12.14
CA ALA A 23 -2.71 6.82 -11.53
C ALA A 23 -3.76 7.90 -11.23
N THR A 24 -4.94 7.80 -11.85
CA THR A 24 -6.11 8.65 -11.55
C THR A 24 -6.79 8.28 -10.23
N ASN A 25 -6.50 7.10 -9.67
CA ASN A 25 -6.95 6.73 -8.34
C ASN A 25 -6.15 7.54 -7.30
N VAL A 26 -6.85 8.40 -6.56
CA VAL A 26 -6.26 9.27 -5.53
C VAL A 26 -5.51 8.49 -4.43
N PHE A 27 -5.78 7.20 -4.28
CA PHE A 27 -5.13 6.32 -3.32
C PHE A 27 -3.93 5.56 -3.89
N CYS A 28 -3.64 5.64 -5.20
CA CYS A 28 -2.62 4.80 -5.83
C CYS A 28 -1.26 4.90 -5.14
N SER A 29 -0.78 6.12 -4.92
CA SER A 29 0.51 6.40 -4.30
C SER A 29 0.61 5.83 -2.87
N TYR A 30 -0.47 5.91 -2.10
CA TYR A 30 -0.56 5.32 -0.75
C TYR A 30 -0.55 3.79 -0.79
N ILE A 31 -1.29 3.20 -1.73
CA ILE A 31 -1.35 1.75 -1.94
C ILE A 31 0.04 1.21 -2.27
N GLU A 32 0.75 1.84 -3.20
CA GLU A 32 2.10 1.45 -3.59
C GLU A 32 3.11 1.65 -2.44
N ALA A 33 2.96 2.72 -1.66
CA ALA A 33 3.81 2.92 -0.48
C ALA A 33 3.64 1.78 0.53
N LEU A 34 2.41 1.34 0.80
CA LEU A 34 2.14 0.19 1.69
C LEU A 34 2.68 -1.12 1.12
N TYR A 35 2.58 -1.32 -0.20
CA TYR A 35 3.11 -2.51 -0.87
C TYR A 35 4.63 -2.58 -0.78
N ASN A 36 5.30 -1.47 -1.10
CA ASN A 36 6.76 -1.36 -1.04
C ASN A 36 7.29 -1.51 0.40
N ALA A 37 6.49 -1.13 1.40
CA ALA A 37 6.80 -1.36 2.82
C ALA A 37 6.51 -2.80 3.29
N GLY A 38 5.99 -3.69 2.43
CA GLY A 38 5.64 -5.06 2.80
C GLY A 38 4.41 -5.19 3.72
N ILE A 39 3.60 -4.13 3.82
CA ILE A 39 2.40 -4.09 4.67
C ILE A 39 1.23 -4.79 3.98
N VAL A 40 1.05 -4.53 2.68
CA VAL A 40 0.00 -5.14 1.84
C VAL A 40 0.61 -5.90 0.66
N SER A 41 -0.13 -6.86 0.10
CA SER A 41 0.38 -7.70 -1.01
C SER A 41 -0.55 -7.74 -2.23
N GLY A 42 -1.77 -7.21 -2.12
CA GLY A 42 -2.80 -7.36 -3.14
C GLY A 42 -3.51 -8.71 -3.09
N CYS A 43 -4.40 -8.94 -4.04
CA CYS A 43 -5.24 -10.15 -4.15
C CYS A 43 -4.68 -11.17 -5.15
N GLY A 44 -3.71 -10.77 -5.98
CA GLY A 44 -3.13 -11.62 -7.01
C GLY A 44 -1.98 -10.93 -7.74
N PRO A 45 -1.37 -11.59 -8.74
CA PRO A 45 -0.29 -11.02 -9.52
C PRO A 45 -0.72 -9.71 -10.19
N SER A 46 -0.02 -8.61 -9.87
CA SER A 46 -0.30 -7.26 -10.40
C SER A 46 -1.72 -6.73 -10.13
N LEU A 47 -2.42 -7.25 -9.11
CA LEU A 47 -3.76 -6.82 -8.72
C LEU A 47 -3.83 -6.47 -7.23
N TYR A 48 -4.36 -5.27 -6.93
CA TYR A 48 -4.61 -4.83 -5.57
C TYR A 48 -6.01 -5.22 -5.06
N CYS A 49 -7.00 -5.26 -5.95
CA CYS A 49 -8.43 -5.42 -5.68
C CYS A 49 -9.03 -4.34 -4.74
N PRO A 50 -9.06 -3.05 -5.16
CA PRO A 50 -9.48 -1.94 -4.28
C PRO A 50 -10.94 -2.00 -3.82
N SER A 51 -11.79 -2.75 -4.52
CA SER A 51 -13.22 -2.89 -4.19
C SER A 51 -13.51 -4.05 -3.23
N LEU A 52 -12.54 -4.92 -2.93
CA LEU A 52 -12.74 -6.02 -2.01
C LEU A 52 -12.67 -5.53 -0.56
N ASN A 53 -13.55 -6.09 0.28
CA ASN A 53 -13.54 -5.81 1.70
C ASN A 53 -12.31 -6.44 2.37
N VAL A 54 -11.69 -5.69 3.28
CA VAL A 54 -10.63 -6.20 4.15
C VAL A 54 -11.27 -6.89 5.36
N ALA A 55 -10.98 -8.17 5.54
CA ALA A 55 -11.41 -8.91 6.73
C ALA A 55 -10.60 -8.48 7.97
N ARG A 56 -11.18 -8.65 9.17
CA ARG A 56 -10.57 -8.14 10.42
C ARG A 56 -9.22 -8.80 10.75
N ASP A 57 -9.06 -10.07 10.40
CA ASP A 57 -7.82 -10.84 10.50
C ASP A 57 -6.74 -10.31 9.53
N GLN A 58 -7.11 -9.97 8.30
CA GLN A 58 -6.21 -9.32 7.34
C GLN A 58 -5.76 -7.95 7.84
N MET A 59 -6.69 -7.15 8.39
CA MET A 59 -6.37 -5.86 9.00
C MET A 59 -5.40 -6.01 10.18
N ALA A 60 -5.56 -7.04 11.01
CA ALA A 60 -4.62 -7.32 12.09
C ALA A 60 -3.19 -7.55 11.58
N LYS A 61 -3.03 -8.33 10.50
CA LYS A 61 -1.72 -8.52 9.84
C LYS A 61 -1.14 -7.21 9.34
N PHE A 62 -1.95 -6.34 8.72
CA PHE A 62 -1.46 -5.05 8.22
C PHE A 62 -0.93 -4.17 9.35
N ILE A 63 -1.63 -4.12 10.48
CA ILE A 63 -1.20 -3.34 11.66
C ILE A 63 0.11 -3.90 12.23
N VAL A 64 0.22 -5.23 12.42
CA VAL A 64 1.45 -5.88 12.89
C VAL A 64 2.65 -5.55 11.98
N ASN A 65 2.46 -5.68 10.66
CA ASN A 65 3.51 -5.38 9.69
C ASN A 65 3.88 -3.90 9.67
N ALA A 66 2.89 -2.99 9.76
CA ALA A 66 3.13 -1.55 9.73
C ALA A 66 3.94 -1.05 10.93
N PHE A 67 3.74 -1.63 12.11
CA PHE A 67 4.47 -1.28 13.32
C PHE A 67 5.72 -2.14 13.56
N GLY A 68 5.98 -3.15 12.72
CA GLY A 68 7.13 -4.03 12.84
C GLY A 68 7.11 -4.88 14.10
N PHE A 69 5.93 -5.32 14.55
CA PHE A 69 5.83 -6.20 15.72
C PHE A 69 6.35 -7.60 15.39
N ALA A 70 7.16 -8.16 16.29
CA ALA A 70 7.56 -9.56 16.23
C ALA A 70 6.41 -10.45 16.72
N LEU A 71 6.14 -11.54 15.99
CA LEU A 71 5.20 -12.60 16.37
C LEU A 71 5.96 -13.89 16.70
#